data_AF-A0A8H5I0H7-F1
#
_entry.id   AF-A0A8H5I0H7-F1
#
_cell.length_a   1.000
_cell.length_b   1.000
_cell.length_c   1.000
_cell.angle_alpha   90.00
_cell.angle_beta   90.00
_cell.angle_gamma   90.00
#
_symmetry.space_group_name_H-M   'P 1'
#
loop_
_entity.id
_entity.type
_entity.pdbx_description
1 polymer ?
#
loop_
_entity_poly.entity_id
_entity_poly.type
_entity_poly.pdbx_seq_one_letter_code
_entity_poly.pdbx_strand_id
1 'polypeptide(L)'
;MSSLASLSTSPDIEKLQPAHHFRLLQDEHIRGRYHALEHLWGLPRGSVNLFTESNLIYVRADIAQLFWSQDIALAPATELMIKMRSFLESNEFAAHKGYQCSSCFGCLSLQEYEYKLTPIAEHGPPLYMLDSTGSELQKIEFPYNSLPTFKLDLYPFFATAHGGAAFLDKRSNHHPVYSRPLRSIHVFHCESVPRWAYARRDGKEHLRIVTRDDESDSDSESTVYSTYEGERIQSWIHGRSADESNSGEDEVRSGEGEWCAGVQAGIAHFFWSREVDTRIKPGIITENPFLAG
;
A
#
# COMPACT_ATOMS: atom_id res chain seq x y z
N MET A 1 18.35 13.37 -13.70
CA MET A 1 17.07 12.93 -13.10
C MET A 1 16.93 13.61 -11.75
N SER A 2 15.74 14.07 -11.40
CA SER A 2 15.50 14.75 -10.12
C SER A 2 15.46 13.74 -8.98
N SER A 3 16.15 14.04 -7.88
CA SER A 3 16.23 13.19 -6.69
C SER A 3 15.41 13.82 -5.57
N LEU A 4 14.74 13.00 -4.75
CA LEU A 4 14.06 13.52 -3.56
C LEU A 4 15.04 14.17 -2.56
N ALA A 5 16.32 13.77 -2.57
CA ALA A 5 17.35 14.37 -1.75
C ALA A 5 17.69 15.82 -2.14
N SER A 6 17.27 16.29 -3.32
CA SER A 6 17.42 17.68 -3.72
C SER A 6 16.31 18.59 -3.19
N LEU A 7 15.27 18.04 -2.55
CA LEU A 7 14.18 18.81 -1.96
C LEU A 7 14.53 19.28 -0.54
N SER A 8 14.04 20.46 -0.18
CA SER A 8 14.07 21.03 1.17
C SER A 8 12.88 21.98 1.37
N THR A 9 12.50 22.23 2.61
CA THR A 9 11.59 23.33 3.00
C THR A 9 12.35 24.63 3.29
N SER A 10 13.68 24.61 3.28
CA SER A 10 14.55 25.76 3.56
C SER A 10 15.08 26.41 2.27
N PRO A 11 15.06 27.75 2.16
CA PRO A 11 15.74 28.46 1.08
C PRO A 11 17.26 28.61 1.30
N ASP A 12 17.78 28.23 2.47
CA ASP A 12 19.17 28.47 2.86
C ASP A 12 20.04 27.23 2.56
N ILE A 13 20.77 27.29 1.44
CA ILE A 13 21.63 26.19 0.94
C ILE A 13 22.69 25.79 1.97
N GLU A 14 23.26 26.76 2.68
CA GLU A 14 24.36 26.53 3.63
C GLU A 14 23.90 25.78 4.88
N LYS A 15 22.61 25.84 5.20
CA LYS A 15 22.01 25.19 6.37
C LYS A 15 21.36 23.84 6.06
N LEU A 16 21.40 23.40 4.81
CA LEU A 16 20.74 22.16 4.42
C LEU A 16 21.40 20.95 5.05
N GLN A 17 20.61 20.19 5.81
CA GLN A 17 21.04 18.94 6.40
C GLN A 17 21.29 17.88 5.32
N PRO A 18 22.26 16.97 5.49
CA PRO A 18 22.48 15.89 4.55
C PRO A 18 21.25 14.98 4.44
N ALA A 19 21.05 14.43 3.25
CA ALA A 19 20.03 13.41 3.03
C ALA A 19 20.41 12.10 3.74
N HIS A 20 19.40 11.32 4.10
CA HIS A 20 19.54 10.02 4.75
C HIS A 20 18.41 9.07 4.31
N HIS A 21 18.57 7.79 4.62
CA HIS A 21 17.53 6.80 4.40
C HIS A 21 16.38 7.02 5.38
N PHE A 22 15.19 7.23 4.84
CA PHE A 22 13.94 7.33 5.57
C PHE A 22 13.06 6.14 5.19
N ARG A 23 12.50 5.46 6.20
CA ARG A 23 11.55 4.38 5.99
C ARG A 23 10.14 4.94 5.88
N LEU A 24 9.49 4.68 4.76
CA LEU A 24 8.20 5.27 4.45
C LEU A 24 7.08 4.61 5.29
N LEU A 25 6.91 3.30 5.19
CA LEU A 25 5.96 2.56 6.02
C LEU A 25 6.62 2.08 7.31
N GLN A 26 6.12 2.55 8.45
CA GLN A 26 6.67 2.25 9.78
C GLN A 26 5.62 1.55 10.65
N ASP A 27 6.08 0.85 11.69
CA ASP A 27 5.23 0.00 12.53
C ASP A 27 4.08 0.78 13.19
N GLU A 28 4.38 1.95 13.71
CA GLU A 28 3.42 2.89 14.28
C GLU A 28 2.29 3.29 13.30
N HIS A 29 2.56 3.36 12.00
CA HIS A 29 1.56 3.71 10.98
C HIS A 29 0.59 2.57 10.68
N ILE A 30 0.99 1.31 10.93
CA ILE A 30 0.21 0.12 10.55
C ILE A 30 -0.11 -0.81 11.72
N ARG A 31 0.11 -0.35 12.96
CA ARG A 31 -0.19 -1.10 14.17
C ARG A 31 -1.65 -1.57 14.15
N GLY A 32 -1.85 -2.89 14.23
CA GLY A 32 -3.17 -3.52 14.14
C GLY A 32 -3.70 -3.79 12.72
N ARG A 33 -2.98 -3.40 11.67
CA ARG A 33 -3.36 -3.59 10.25
C ARG A 33 -2.41 -4.51 9.47
N TYR A 34 -1.34 -5.02 10.07
CA TYR A 34 -0.41 -5.96 9.43
C TYR A 34 -1.10 -7.11 8.75
N HIS A 35 -2.03 -7.77 9.45
CA HIS A 35 -2.72 -8.94 8.91
C HIS A 35 -3.60 -8.59 7.71
N ALA A 36 -4.12 -7.36 7.65
CA ALA A 36 -4.85 -6.87 6.51
C ALA A 36 -3.97 -6.75 5.27
N LEU A 37 -2.84 -6.07 5.46
CA LEU A 37 -1.86 -5.86 4.42
C LEU A 37 -1.29 -7.18 3.93
N GLU A 38 -0.84 -8.04 4.85
CA GLU A 38 -0.32 -9.38 4.54
C GLU A 38 -1.31 -10.17 3.69
N HIS A 39 -2.56 -10.26 4.12
CA HIS A 39 -3.58 -11.01 3.42
C HIS A 39 -3.83 -10.48 2.00
N LEU A 40 -4.03 -9.17 1.87
CA LEU A 40 -4.33 -8.54 0.58
C LEU A 40 -3.12 -8.50 -0.36
N TRP A 41 -1.92 -8.45 0.20
CA TRP A 41 -0.68 -8.55 -0.57
C TRP A 41 -0.33 -10.01 -0.91
N GLY A 42 -1.16 -10.98 -0.51
CA GLY A 42 -0.93 -12.40 -0.74
C GLY A 42 0.35 -12.89 -0.08
N LEU A 43 0.64 -12.38 1.12
CA LEU A 43 1.80 -12.71 1.93
C LEU A 43 1.38 -13.59 3.12
N PRO A 44 2.25 -14.52 3.55
CA PRO A 44 2.06 -15.22 4.82
C PRO A 44 1.94 -14.25 6.00
N ARG A 45 1.24 -14.69 7.05
CA ARG A 45 1.09 -13.93 8.27
C ARG A 45 2.46 -13.74 8.95
N GLY A 46 2.76 -12.53 9.39
CA GLY A 46 4.04 -12.15 9.99
C GLY A 46 5.19 -12.01 8.99
N SER A 47 4.94 -12.15 7.68
CA SER A 47 6.00 -12.09 6.67
C SER A 47 6.18 -10.72 6.03
N VAL A 48 5.36 -9.72 6.35
CA VAL A 48 5.61 -8.35 5.90
C VAL A 48 6.88 -7.84 6.59
N ASN A 49 7.95 -7.67 5.81
CA ASN A 49 9.19 -7.09 6.29
C ASN A 49 9.26 -5.60 5.90
N LEU A 50 9.07 -4.72 6.89
CA LEU A 50 9.20 -3.27 6.71
C LEU A 50 10.66 -2.80 6.62
N PHE A 51 11.62 -3.63 7.00
CA PHE A 51 13.05 -3.31 7.02
C PHE A 51 13.75 -3.63 5.68
N THR A 52 12.98 -3.69 4.59
CA THR A 52 13.51 -3.93 3.24
C THR A 52 13.95 -2.63 2.58
N GLU A 53 14.97 -2.72 1.73
CA GLU A 53 15.43 -1.60 0.89
C GLU A 53 14.29 -1.00 0.06
N SER A 54 13.34 -1.83 -0.37
CA SER A 54 12.19 -1.38 -1.15
C SER A 54 11.16 -0.57 -0.36
N ASN A 55 11.38 -0.33 0.94
CA ASN A 55 10.59 0.59 1.79
C ASN A 55 11.40 1.85 2.21
N LEU A 56 12.60 2.03 1.66
CA LEU A 56 13.46 3.16 1.95
C LEU A 56 13.40 4.20 0.82
N ILE A 57 13.49 5.47 1.21
CA ILE A 57 13.72 6.60 0.31
C ILE A 57 14.89 7.43 0.85
N TYR A 58 15.59 8.15 -0.03
CA TYR A 58 16.70 9.01 0.36
C TYR A 58 16.28 10.48 0.33
N VAL A 59 16.13 11.10 1.50
CA VAL A 59 15.53 12.44 1.69
C VAL A 59 16.26 13.23 2.76
N ARG A 60 16.10 14.55 2.75
CA ARG A 60 16.55 15.42 3.85
C ARG A 60 15.58 15.35 5.04
N ALA A 61 16.05 15.74 6.22
CA ALA A 61 15.31 15.62 7.48
C ALA A 61 14.00 16.40 7.52
N ASP A 62 13.99 17.60 6.94
CA ASP A 62 12.80 18.44 6.79
C ASP A 62 11.76 17.80 5.86
N ILE A 63 12.19 17.17 4.77
CA ILE A 63 11.31 16.41 3.87
C ILE A 63 10.81 15.12 4.52
N ALA A 64 11.69 14.40 5.24
CA ALA A 64 11.32 13.24 6.03
C ALA A 64 10.24 13.58 7.06
N GLN A 65 10.35 14.74 7.71
CA GLN A 65 9.37 15.23 8.66
C GLN A 65 7.99 15.42 8.01
N LEU A 66 7.92 15.90 6.76
CA LEU A 66 6.66 16.04 6.03
C LEU A 66 6.03 14.69 5.66
N PHE A 67 6.84 13.67 5.35
CA PHE A 67 6.33 12.30 5.17
C PHE A 67 5.82 11.71 6.49
N TRP A 68 6.53 11.97 7.58
CA TRP A 68 6.17 11.53 8.92
C TRP A 68 4.86 12.14 9.41
N SER A 69 4.68 13.46 9.26
CA SER A 69 3.43 14.16 9.59
C SER A 69 2.29 13.87 8.63
N GLN A 70 2.54 13.09 7.57
CA GLN A 70 1.60 12.83 6.48
C GLN A 70 1.14 14.12 5.78
N ASP A 71 1.98 15.15 5.70
CA ASP A 71 1.69 16.37 4.95
C ASP A 71 1.86 16.16 3.43
N ILE A 72 2.74 15.22 3.06
CA ILE A 72 3.02 14.80 1.68
C ILE A 72 3.05 13.28 1.55
N ALA A 73 2.76 12.78 0.35
CA ALA A 73 2.88 11.37 -0.01
C ALA A 73 3.48 11.18 -1.41
N LEU A 74 3.96 9.97 -1.65
CA LEU A 74 4.38 9.52 -2.97
C LEU A 74 3.20 8.81 -3.64
N ALA A 75 2.70 9.39 -4.72
CA ALA A 75 1.71 8.76 -5.59
C ALA A 75 2.45 8.04 -6.73
N PRO A 76 2.32 6.70 -6.89
CA PRO A 76 2.83 6.02 -8.07
C PRO A 76 2.17 6.56 -9.35
N ALA A 77 2.77 6.28 -10.51
CA ALA A 77 2.16 6.56 -11.80
C ALA A 77 0.73 5.98 -11.91
N THR A 78 -0.16 6.66 -12.63
CA THR A 78 -1.59 6.32 -12.70
C THR A 78 -1.83 4.90 -13.21
N GLU A 79 -1.09 4.50 -14.24
CA GLU A 79 -1.14 3.17 -14.85
C GLU A 79 -0.77 2.08 -13.83
N LEU A 80 0.22 2.38 -13.00
CA LEU A 80 0.68 1.49 -11.93
C LEU A 80 -0.36 1.37 -10.82
N MET A 81 -0.99 2.49 -10.42
CA MET A 81 -2.08 2.46 -9.45
C MET A 81 -3.30 1.68 -9.96
N ILE A 82 -3.64 1.78 -11.26
CA ILE A 82 -4.71 0.96 -11.87
C ILE A 82 -4.35 -0.53 -11.77
N LYS A 83 -3.10 -0.90 -12.12
CA LYS A 83 -2.62 -2.28 -12.00
C LYS A 83 -2.68 -2.80 -10.55
N MET A 84 -2.22 -2.00 -9.59
CA MET A 84 -2.27 -2.32 -8.16
C MET A 84 -3.69 -2.55 -7.68
N ARG A 85 -4.63 -1.68 -8.09
CA ARG A 85 -6.04 -1.80 -7.74
C ARG A 85 -6.63 -3.10 -8.30
N SER A 86 -6.42 -3.40 -9.58
CA SER A 86 -6.92 -4.63 -10.19
C SER A 86 -6.37 -5.89 -9.51
N PHE A 87 -5.11 -5.84 -9.05
CA PHE A 87 -4.51 -6.90 -8.25
C PHE A 87 -5.23 -7.06 -6.89
N LEU A 88 -5.46 -5.96 -6.18
CA LEU A 88 -6.16 -5.99 -4.89
C LEU A 88 -7.60 -6.49 -5.01
N GLU A 89 -8.32 -6.08 -6.05
CA GLU A 89 -9.67 -6.58 -6.37
C GLU A 89 -9.66 -8.09 -6.62
N SER A 90 -8.64 -8.60 -7.32
CA SER A 90 -8.49 -10.02 -7.59
C SER A 90 -8.19 -10.83 -6.31
N ASN A 91 -7.31 -10.31 -5.44
CA ASN A 91 -6.99 -10.94 -4.17
C ASN A 91 -8.16 -10.89 -3.19
N GLU A 92 -8.90 -9.78 -3.14
CA GLU A 92 -10.13 -9.69 -2.36
C GLU A 92 -11.15 -10.73 -2.84
N PHE A 93 -11.35 -10.87 -4.15
CA PHE A 93 -12.24 -11.89 -4.70
C PHE A 93 -11.78 -13.31 -4.34
N ALA A 94 -10.47 -13.60 -4.50
CA ALA A 94 -9.89 -14.89 -4.14
C ALA A 94 -10.11 -15.20 -2.66
N ALA A 95 -9.85 -14.25 -1.77
CA ALA A 95 -10.10 -14.36 -0.35
C ALA A 95 -11.55 -14.72 -0.04
N HIS A 96 -12.52 -14.01 -0.63
CA HIS A 96 -13.95 -14.30 -0.45
C HIS A 96 -14.36 -15.71 -0.91
N LYS A 97 -13.63 -16.30 -1.85
CA LYS A 97 -13.85 -17.66 -2.35
C LYS A 97 -13.03 -18.72 -1.62
N GLY A 98 -12.19 -18.33 -0.65
CA GLY A 98 -11.27 -19.23 0.02
C GLY A 98 -10.13 -19.72 -0.88
N TYR A 99 -9.86 -19.03 -1.98
CA TYR A 99 -8.73 -19.31 -2.86
C TYR A 99 -7.45 -18.66 -2.31
N GLN A 100 -6.31 -19.19 -2.75
CA GLN A 100 -5.01 -18.61 -2.44
C GLN A 100 -4.87 -17.24 -3.15
N CYS A 101 -4.46 -16.23 -2.39
CA CYS A 101 -4.16 -14.91 -2.93
C CYS A 101 -2.81 -14.92 -3.65
N SER A 102 -2.70 -14.16 -4.74
CA SER A 102 -1.42 -13.99 -5.44
C SER A 102 -0.53 -13.06 -4.65
N SER A 103 0.77 -13.36 -4.56
CA SER A 103 1.73 -12.46 -3.92
C SER A 103 1.90 -11.16 -4.72
N CYS A 104 1.95 -10.02 -4.03
CA CYS A 104 2.20 -8.71 -4.66
C CYS A 104 3.54 -8.69 -5.39
N PHE A 105 4.57 -9.33 -4.82
CA PHE A 105 5.91 -9.46 -5.42
C PHE A 105 5.94 -10.28 -6.71
N GLY A 106 4.92 -11.10 -6.96
CA GLY A 106 4.71 -11.75 -8.25
C GLY A 106 3.97 -10.87 -9.27
N CYS A 107 3.24 -9.84 -8.81
CA CYS A 107 2.47 -8.93 -9.66
C CYS A 107 3.31 -7.76 -10.20
N LEU A 108 4.16 -7.19 -9.35
CA LEU A 108 5.05 -6.08 -9.67
C LEU A 108 6.51 -6.50 -9.45
N SER A 109 7.35 -6.32 -10.47
CA SER A 109 8.79 -6.61 -10.41
C SER A 109 9.52 -5.68 -9.43
N LEU A 110 10.68 -6.11 -8.94
CA LEU A 110 11.59 -5.24 -8.19
C LEU A 110 12.40 -4.40 -9.20
N GLN A 111 11.99 -3.16 -9.40
CA GLN A 111 12.60 -2.20 -10.32
C GLN A 111 12.30 -0.77 -9.86
N GLU A 112 12.93 0.22 -10.49
CA GLU A 112 12.56 1.62 -10.30
C GLU A 112 11.15 1.90 -10.81
N TYR A 113 10.40 2.68 -10.03
CA TYR A 113 9.07 3.16 -10.40
C TYR A 113 9.00 4.68 -10.39
N GLU A 114 8.09 5.23 -11.18
CA GLU A 114 7.83 6.65 -11.25
C GLU A 114 6.79 7.08 -10.21
N TYR A 115 7.12 8.15 -9.48
CA TYR A 115 6.33 8.72 -8.40
C TYR A 115 6.14 10.22 -8.59
N LYS A 116 4.96 10.72 -8.22
CA LYS A 116 4.67 12.14 -8.07
C LYS A 116 4.54 12.44 -6.58
N LEU A 117 5.29 13.44 -6.10
CA LEU A 117 5.07 13.98 -4.77
C LEU A 117 3.73 14.72 -4.76
N THR A 118 2.83 14.34 -3.88
CA THR A 118 1.47 14.89 -3.80
C THR A 118 1.23 15.42 -2.40
N PRO A 119 0.74 16.67 -2.23
CA PRO A 119 0.33 17.16 -0.94
C PRO A 119 -0.90 16.40 -0.45
N ILE A 120 -0.89 16.07 0.83
CA ILE A 120 -2.04 15.53 1.54
C ILE A 120 -2.72 16.67 2.30
N ALA A 121 -1.95 17.48 3.02
CA ALA A 121 -2.47 18.58 3.81
C ALA A 121 -3.13 19.67 2.94
N GLU A 122 -4.06 20.43 3.53
CA GLU A 122 -4.71 21.57 2.86
C GLU A 122 -3.75 22.72 2.55
N HIS A 123 -2.69 22.83 3.35
CA HIS A 123 -1.65 23.84 3.27
C HIS A 123 -0.30 23.18 3.53
N GLY A 124 0.77 23.75 2.98
CA GLY A 124 2.12 23.27 3.21
C GLY A 124 3.16 24.37 2.96
N PRO A 125 4.39 24.21 3.47
CA PRO A 125 5.46 25.16 3.21
C PRO A 125 5.84 25.15 1.72
N PRO A 126 6.44 26.23 1.18
CA PRO A 126 7.09 26.13 -0.12
C PRO A 126 8.20 25.08 -0.08
N LEU A 127 8.39 24.38 -1.19
CA LEU A 127 9.51 23.48 -1.38
C LEU A 127 10.58 24.16 -2.22
N TYR A 128 11.83 23.85 -1.95
CA TYR A 128 12.99 24.31 -2.68
C TYR A 128 13.68 23.09 -3.24
N MET A 129 13.88 23.07 -4.56
CA MET A 129 14.55 21.98 -5.26
C MET A 129 15.91 22.48 -5.73
N LEU A 130 16.98 21.82 -5.28
CA LEU A 130 18.32 22.06 -5.83
C LEU A 130 18.39 21.52 -7.25
N ASP A 131 19.01 22.31 -8.12
CA ASP A 131 19.43 21.86 -9.44
C ASP A 131 20.46 20.70 -9.34
N SER A 132 20.80 20.11 -10.49
CA SER A 132 21.78 19.02 -10.54
C SER A 132 23.19 19.45 -10.14
N THR A 133 23.49 20.74 -10.19
CA THR A 133 24.80 21.31 -9.82
C THR A 133 24.88 21.68 -8.35
N GLY A 134 23.76 21.67 -7.62
CA GLY A 134 23.64 22.09 -6.23
C GLY A 134 23.76 23.59 -6.01
N SER A 135 23.71 24.39 -7.07
CA SER A 135 24.04 25.83 -7.07
C SER A 135 22.82 26.73 -7.00
N GLU A 136 21.71 26.33 -7.62
CA GLU A 136 20.48 27.12 -7.67
C GLU A 136 19.33 26.38 -6.98
N LEU A 137 18.51 27.17 -6.28
CA LEU A 137 17.25 26.70 -5.71
C LEU A 137 16.08 27.18 -6.54
N GLN A 138 15.32 26.23 -7.05
CA GLN A 138 14.00 26.52 -7.60
C GLN A 138 12.97 26.47 -6.47
N LYS A 139 12.33 27.61 -6.21
CA LYS A 139 11.16 27.67 -5.31
C LYS A 139 9.94 27.08 -6.01
N ILE A 140 9.23 26.22 -5.30
CA ILE A 140 8.04 25.53 -5.75
C ILE A 140 6.94 25.79 -4.73
N GLU A 141 5.92 26.52 -5.16
CA GLU A 141 4.78 26.83 -4.30
C GLU A 141 3.84 25.63 -4.15
N PHE A 142 3.22 25.54 -2.98
CA PHE A 142 2.10 24.63 -2.74
C PHE A 142 0.97 24.89 -3.77
N PRO A 143 0.30 23.87 -4.34
CA PRO A 143 0.32 22.43 -4.01
C PRO A 143 1.36 21.61 -4.78
N TYR A 144 2.48 22.22 -5.17
CA TYR A 144 3.63 21.56 -5.79
C TYR A 144 3.35 20.95 -7.19
N ASN A 145 2.39 21.51 -7.92
CA ASN A 145 2.02 21.03 -9.25
C ASN A 145 3.20 20.96 -10.22
N SER A 146 4.16 21.89 -10.10
CA SER A 146 5.35 22.01 -10.95
C SER A 146 6.50 21.06 -10.57
N LEU A 147 6.38 20.23 -9.52
CA LEU A 147 7.41 19.23 -9.23
C LEU A 147 7.58 18.24 -10.38
N PRO A 148 8.80 17.76 -10.66
CA PRO A 148 9.01 16.65 -11.57
C PRO A 148 8.46 15.34 -10.98
N THR A 149 8.43 14.29 -11.80
CA THR A 149 8.33 12.92 -11.30
C THR A 149 9.69 12.44 -10.81
N PHE A 150 9.67 11.52 -9.84
CA PHE A 150 10.85 10.91 -9.23
C PHE A 150 10.89 9.43 -9.59
N LYS A 151 12.06 8.92 -9.98
CA LYS A 151 12.29 7.48 -10.12
C LYS A 151 12.94 6.98 -8.85
N LEU A 152 12.33 5.97 -8.22
CA LEU A 152 12.76 5.46 -6.93
C LEU A 152 12.70 3.93 -6.93
N ASP A 153 13.67 3.30 -6.26
CA ASP A 153 13.67 1.88 -5.89
C ASP A 153 12.70 1.57 -4.72
N LEU A 154 11.58 2.30 -4.65
CA LEU A 154 10.53 2.12 -3.68
C LEU A 154 9.48 1.17 -4.24
N TYR A 155 9.02 0.20 -3.46
CA TYR A 155 7.94 -0.69 -3.88
C TYR A 155 6.58 0.02 -3.78
N PRO A 156 5.75 -0.01 -4.83
CA PRO A 156 4.52 0.81 -4.88
C PRO A 156 3.53 0.55 -3.74
N PHE A 157 3.45 -0.69 -3.25
CA PHE A 157 2.56 -1.04 -2.14
C PHE A 157 2.95 -0.34 -0.83
N PHE A 158 4.24 -0.14 -0.54
CA PHE A 158 4.67 0.64 0.62
C PHE A 158 4.28 2.12 0.49
N ALA A 159 4.47 2.71 -0.70
CA ALA A 159 4.10 4.09 -0.99
C ALA A 159 2.60 4.36 -0.77
N THR A 160 1.76 3.50 -1.34
CA THR A 160 0.30 3.63 -1.23
C THR A 160 -0.25 3.28 0.15
N ALA A 161 0.39 2.36 0.89
CA ALA A 161 0.03 2.07 2.27
C ALA A 161 0.33 3.24 3.20
N HIS A 162 1.48 3.90 3.04
CA HIS A 162 1.85 5.09 3.81
C HIS A 162 0.90 6.27 3.54
N GLY A 163 0.72 6.65 2.28
CA GLY A 163 -0.07 7.83 1.94
C GLY A 163 -1.58 7.63 2.09
N GLY A 164 -2.06 6.39 1.93
CA GLY A 164 -3.48 6.10 1.76
C GLY A 164 -4.39 6.56 2.91
N ALA A 165 -3.93 6.48 4.16
CA ALA A 165 -4.73 6.85 5.34
C ALA A 165 -5.10 8.33 5.32
N ALA A 166 -4.18 9.15 4.85
CA ALA A 166 -4.35 10.58 4.85
C ALA A 166 -5.21 11.06 3.66
N PHE A 167 -5.37 10.24 2.61
CA PHE A 167 -6.33 10.48 1.51
C PHE A 167 -7.79 10.12 1.83
N LEU A 168 -8.07 9.57 3.02
CA LEU A 168 -9.45 9.37 3.49
C LEU A 168 -10.06 10.62 4.10
N ASP A 169 -9.23 11.59 4.53
CA ASP A 169 -9.76 12.85 5.02
C ASP A 169 -10.48 13.58 3.87
N LYS A 170 -11.74 13.95 4.12
CA LYS A 170 -12.57 14.64 3.12
C LYS A 170 -12.24 16.12 3.01
N ARG A 171 -11.44 16.65 3.93
CA ARG A 171 -11.15 18.09 4.04
C ARG A 171 -10.01 18.54 3.11
N SER A 172 -9.22 17.60 2.61
CA SER A 172 -8.01 17.86 1.87
C SER A 172 -8.25 18.13 0.39
N ASN A 173 -7.64 19.22 -0.11
CA ASN A 173 -7.65 19.67 -1.51
C ASN A 173 -6.72 18.81 -2.38
N HIS A 174 -6.96 17.51 -2.41
CA HIS A 174 -6.10 16.61 -3.15
C HIS A 174 -6.27 16.76 -4.67
N HIS A 175 -5.16 16.59 -5.39
CA HIS A 175 -5.22 16.49 -6.84
C HIS A 175 -6.12 15.30 -7.25
N PRO A 176 -7.19 15.51 -8.05
CA PRO A 176 -8.23 14.50 -8.29
C PRO A 176 -7.70 13.26 -9.03
N VAL A 177 -6.61 13.40 -9.80
CA VAL A 177 -5.98 12.30 -10.54
C VAL A 177 -5.39 11.25 -9.61
N TYR A 178 -4.81 11.65 -8.48
CA TYR A 178 -4.11 10.73 -7.56
C TYR A 178 -4.98 10.31 -6.38
N SER A 179 -5.81 11.23 -5.87
CA SER A 179 -6.62 10.96 -4.67
C SER A 179 -7.63 9.84 -4.85
N ARG A 180 -8.34 9.78 -5.99
CA ARG A 180 -9.34 8.73 -6.23
C ARG A 180 -8.72 7.33 -6.29
N PRO A 181 -7.67 7.07 -7.10
CA PRO A 181 -6.99 5.77 -7.10
C PRO A 181 -6.36 5.42 -5.75
N LEU A 182 -5.66 6.36 -5.11
CA LEU A 182 -5.01 6.11 -3.81
C LEU A 182 -6.03 5.79 -2.72
N ARG A 183 -7.13 6.53 -2.67
CA ARG A 183 -8.24 6.25 -1.76
C ARG A 183 -8.85 4.89 -2.02
N SER A 184 -9.06 4.53 -3.29
CA SER A 184 -9.57 3.20 -3.65
C SER A 184 -8.64 2.08 -3.20
N ILE A 185 -7.33 2.22 -3.40
CA ILE A 185 -6.30 1.25 -2.95
C ILE A 185 -6.31 1.17 -1.42
N HIS A 186 -6.40 2.30 -0.75
CA HIS A 186 -6.36 2.37 0.70
C HIS A 186 -7.59 1.76 1.37
N VAL A 187 -8.77 1.85 0.76
CA VAL A 187 -9.97 1.15 1.23
C VAL A 187 -9.70 -0.34 1.34
N PHE A 188 -9.02 -0.96 0.36
CA PHE A 188 -8.60 -2.36 0.50
C PHE A 188 -7.72 -2.55 1.72
N HIS A 189 -6.66 -1.73 1.86
CA HIS A 189 -5.72 -1.83 2.99
C HIS A 189 -6.39 -1.74 4.39
N CYS A 190 -7.58 -1.14 4.51
CA CYS A 190 -8.27 -0.96 5.79
C CYS A 190 -9.51 -1.84 5.99
N GLU A 191 -10.31 -2.06 4.95
CA GLU A 191 -11.67 -2.61 5.09
C GLU A 191 -11.76 -4.08 4.67
N SER A 192 -10.83 -4.56 3.84
CA SER A 192 -10.95 -5.87 3.20
C SER A 192 -10.37 -7.02 4.01
N VAL A 193 -10.32 -6.94 5.35
CA VAL A 193 -10.11 -8.14 6.16
C VAL A 193 -11.44 -8.65 6.64
N PRO A 194 -11.95 -9.73 6.05
CA PRO A 194 -13.15 -10.33 6.56
C PRO A 194 -12.92 -10.77 8.00
N ARG A 195 -13.92 -10.57 8.88
CA ARG A 195 -13.86 -11.04 10.27
C ARG A 195 -13.47 -12.51 10.39
N TRP A 196 -13.77 -13.33 9.37
CA TRP A 196 -13.40 -14.74 9.33
C TRP A 196 -11.89 -14.98 9.15
N ALA A 197 -11.13 -14.06 8.54
CA ALA A 197 -9.68 -14.16 8.48
C ALA A 197 -9.04 -14.00 9.87
N TYR A 198 -9.70 -13.27 10.78
CA TYR A 198 -9.35 -13.23 12.20
C TYR A 198 -9.89 -14.44 12.97
N ALA A 199 -10.96 -15.10 12.50
CA ALA A 199 -11.61 -16.20 13.22
C ALA A 199 -10.87 -17.54 13.11
N ARG A 200 -10.00 -17.75 12.11
CA ARG A 200 -9.10 -18.91 12.05
C ARG A 200 -8.04 -18.94 13.17
N ARG A 201 -8.04 -17.94 14.06
CA ARG A 201 -7.04 -17.68 15.10
C ARG A 201 -7.15 -18.58 16.32
N ASP A 202 -8.31 -19.16 16.59
CA ASP A 202 -8.41 -20.08 17.71
C ASP A 202 -8.29 -21.49 17.13
N GLY A 203 -7.14 -22.12 17.34
CA GLY A 203 -6.91 -23.56 17.09
C GLY A 203 -7.85 -24.50 17.87
N LYS A 204 -9.03 -24.03 18.29
CA LYS A 204 -10.20 -24.88 18.30
C LYS A 204 -10.59 -25.09 16.86
N GLU A 205 -9.97 -26.10 16.25
CA GLU A 205 -10.75 -26.99 15.41
C GLU A 205 -12.14 -27.06 16.05
N HIS A 206 -13.16 -26.60 15.33
CA HIS A 206 -14.42 -27.28 15.48
C HIS A 206 -14.06 -28.74 15.24
N LEU A 207 -13.92 -29.50 16.34
CA LEU A 207 -14.43 -30.85 16.40
C LEU A 207 -15.77 -30.75 15.66
N ARG A 208 -15.75 -31.09 14.37
CA ARG A 208 -16.90 -31.75 13.80
C ARG A 208 -17.10 -32.89 14.77
N ILE A 209 -18.15 -32.77 15.58
CA ILE A 209 -18.83 -33.94 16.10
C ILE A 209 -19.30 -34.65 14.83
N VAL A 210 -18.39 -35.42 14.23
CA VAL A 210 -18.77 -36.58 13.47
C VAL A 210 -19.39 -37.45 14.55
N THR A 211 -20.71 -37.48 14.59
CA THR A 211 -21.41 -38.61 15.20
C THR A 211 -20.87 -39.83 14.47
N ARG A 212 -19.93 -40.50 15.14
CA ARG A 212 -19.34 -41.76 14.73
C ARG A 212 -20.42 -42.78 15.00
N ASP A 213 -21.17 -43.14 13.96
CA ASP A 213 -21.78 -44.45 13.91
C ASP A 213 -20.63 -45.44 13.69
N ASP A 214 -20.39 -46.23 14.75
CA ASP A 214 -19.84 -47.57 14.84
C ASP A 214 -18.84 -48.11 13.79
N GLU A 215 -17.80 -48.73 14.37
CA GLU A 215 -17.03 -49.88 13.87
C GLU A 215 -16.05 -49.69 12.70
N SER A 216 -14.75 -49.68 13.01
CA SER A 216 -13.81 -50.74 12.61
C SER A 216 -12.35 -50.33 12.82
N ASP A 217 -11.59 -51.24 13.43
CA ASP A 217 -10.16 -51.19 13.66
C ASP A 217 -9.35 -51.14 12.36
N SER A 218 -8.37 -50.22 12.29
CA SER A 218 -7.11 -50.45 11.57
C SER A 218 -6.11 -49.34 11.88
N ASP A 219 -4.97 -49.75 12.45
CA ASP A 219 -3.77 -48.95 12.71
C ASP A 219 -3.12 -48.44 11.41
N SER A 220 -2.70 -47.17 11.40
CA SER A 220 -1.34 -46.70 11.05
C SER A 220 -1.31 -45.17 10.88
N GLU A 221 -0.81 -44.49 11.92
CA GLU A 221 -0.42 -43.08 11.90
C GLU A 221 0.91 -42.89 11.14
N SER A 222 0.93 -41.94 10.20
CA SER A 222 2.15 -41.29 9.71
C SER A 222 1.77 -39.92 9.15
N THR A 223 1.64 -38.93 10.04
CA THR A 223 1.38 -37.54 9.65
C THR A 223 2.72 -36.85 9.39
N VAL A 224 3.08 -36.75 8.11
CA VAL A 224 4.26 -35.99 7.65
C VAL A 224 3.95 -34.50 7.75
N TYR A 225 4.68 -33.78 8.62
CA TYR A 225 4.69 -32.32 8.63
C TYR A 225 5.36 -31.81 7.35
N SER A 226 4.58 -31.17 6.48
CA SER A 226 5.07 -30.47 5.29
C SER A 226 5.68 -29.13 5.69
N THR A 227 6.99 -29.11 5.95
CA THR A 227 7.83 -27.89 5.99
C THR A 227 8.15 -27.45 4.56
N TYR A 228 7.25 -26.73 3.90
CA TYR A 228 7.55 -26.11 2.60
C TYR A 228 6.83 -24.78 2.48
N GLU A 229 7.61 -23.69 2.47
CA GLU A 229 7.44 -22.42 1.70
C GLU A 229 8.09 -21.19 2.38
N GLY A 230 8.54 -21.28 3.63
CA GLY A 230 9.26 -20.19 4.31
C GLY A 230 10.60 -19.81 3.66
N GLU A 231 11.28 -20.76 3.00
CA GLU A 231 12.62 -20.54 2.44
C GLU A 231 12.62 -19.89 1.06
N ARG A 232 11.50 -19.92 0.30
CA ARG A 232 11.46 -19.30 -1.04
C ARG A 232 11.41 -17.78 -0.96
N ILE A 233 10.72 -17.19 0.00
CA ILE A 233 10.60 -15.72 0.08
C ILE A 233 11.96 -15.07 0.40
N GLN A 234 12.79 -15.72 1.22
CA GLN A 234 14.17 -15.30 1.50
C GLN A 234 15.05 -15.31 0.22
N SER A 235 14.83 -16.27 -0.71
CA SER A 235 15.59 -16.35 -1.97
C SER A 235 15.18 -15.29 -3.01
N TRP A 236 13.95 -14.77 -2.94
CA TRP A 236 13.53 -13.64 -3.80
C TRP A 236 14.10 -12.29 -3.34
N ILE A 237 14.44 -12.18 -2.04
CA ILE A 237 14.90 -10.93 -1.42
C ILE A 237 16.45 -10.83 -1.41
N HIS A 238 17.18 -11.95 -1.36
CA HIS A 238 18.66 -11.95 -1.26
C HIS A 238 19.38 -12.38 -2.54
N GLY A 239 19.11 -11.69 -3.65
CA GLY A 239 19.90 -11.80 -4.87
C GLY A 239 21.30 -11.19 -4.76
N ARG A 240 22.11 -11.55 -3.75
CA ARG A 240 23.59 -11.49 -3.72
C ARG A 240 24.15 -12.08 -2.42
N SER A 241 25.18 -12.90 -2.59
CA SER A 241 26.11 -13.53 -1.62
C SER A 241 26.38 -12.75 -0.33
N ALA A 242 26.24 -13.41 0.83
CA ALA A 242 27.38 -13.88 1.64
C ALA A 242 26.90 -14.55 2.95
N ASP A 243 27.82 -15.33 3.51
CA ASP A 243 27.79 -16.04 4.78
C ASP A 243 27.47 -15.19 6.02
N GLU A 244 27.28 -15.94 7.12
CA GLU A 244 27.37 -15.57 8.53
C GLU A 244 26.07 -15.17 9.27
N SER A 245 25.57 -16.20 9.96
CA SER A 245 24.82 -16.25 11.21
C SER A 245 25.27 -15.25 12.29
N ASN A 246 24.32 -14.66 13.04
CA ASN A 246 24.09 -15.03 14.45
C ASN A 246 22.82 -14.39 15.06
N SER A 247 22.35 -15.04 16.13
CA SER A 247 21.14 -14.94 16.93
C SER A 247 20.95 -13.71 17.83
N GLY A 248 19.68 -13.43 18.18
CA GLY A 248 19.29 -12.71 19.40
C GLY A 248 17.77 -12.60 19.53
N GLU A 249 17.17 -13.43 20.39
CA GLU A 249 15.76 -13.38 20.77
C GLU A 249 15.59 -12.42 21.95
N ASP A 250 14.57 -11.54 21.91
CA ASP A 250 14.08 -10.83 23.09
C ASP A 250 12.54 -10.78 23.08
N GLU A 251 11.97 -11.17 24.22
CA GLU A 251 10.55 -11.39 24.50
C GLU A 251 9.90 -10.10 25.03
N VAL A 252 8.85 -9.59 24.38
CA VAL A 252 8.08 -8.43 24.87
C VAL A 252 6.57 -8.73 24.91
N ARG A 253 6.03 -8.64 26.13
CA ARG A 253 4.61 -8.71 26.51
C ARG A 253 3.77 -7.61 25.86
N SER A 254 2.63 -7.96 25.28
CA SER A 254 1.59 -7.03 24.82
C SER A 254 0.46 -6.90 25.84
N GLY A 255 0.07 -5.64 26.13
CA GLY A 255 -1.21 -5.29 26.72
C GLY A 255 -2.13 -4.74 25.64
N GLU A 256 -3.31 -5.35 25.49
CA GLU A 256 -4.36 -4.94 24.55
C GLU A 256 -5.31 -3.92 25.20
N GLY A 257 -5.74 -2.91 24.44
CA GLY A 257 -6.73 -1.91 24.84
C GLY A 257 -7.46 -1.34 23.62
N GLU A 258 -8.79 -1.49 23.65
CA GLU A 258 -9.77 -1.35 22.58
C GLU A 258 -10.00 0.08 22.06
N TRP A 259 -9.95 0.31 20.74
CA TRP A 259 -10.61 1.46 20.08
C TRP A 259 -10.95 1.16 18.62
N CYS A 260 -12.23 1.12 18.25
CA CYS A 260 -12.75 1.33 16.88
C CYS A 260 -14.29 1.42 16.86
N ALA A 261 -14.86 2.63 17.03
CA ALA A 261 -16.30 2.88 16.89
C ALA A 261 -16.68 3.98 15.89
N GLY A 262 -15.71 4.64 15.23
CA GLY A 262 -15.97 5.86 14.45
C GLY A 262 -16.20 5.72 12.94
N VAL A 263 -15.93 4.56 12.31
CA VAL A 263 -15.79 4.47 10.83
C VAL A 263 -17.07 4.04 10.09
N GLN A 264 -18.07 3.50 10.79
CA GLN A 264 -19.23 2.86 10.15
C GLN A 264 -20.22 3.80 9.43
N ALA A 265 -20.27 5.10 9.76
CA ALA A 265 -21.28 6.01 9.23
C ALA A 265 -21.04 6.45 7.77
N GLY A 266 -19.83 6.30 7.23
CA GLY A 266 -19.49 6.71 5.86
C GLY A 266 -19.85 5.70 4.76
N ILE A 267 -20.18 4.46 5.14
CA ILE A 267 -20.13 3.26 4.26
C ILE A 267 -21.46 3.02 3.52
N ALA A 268 -22.61 3.37 4.11
CA ALA A 268 -23.91 3.08 3.50
C ALA A 268 -24.18 3.85 2.19
N HIS A 269 -23.48 4.95 1.95
CA HIS A 269 -23.76 5.83 0.81
C HIS A 269 -23.04 5.42 -0.49
N PHE A 270 -22.00 4.59 -0.42
CA PHE A 270 -21.20 4.22 -1.61
C PHE A 270 -21.78 3.00 -2.36
N PHE A 271 -22.46 2.08 -1.65
CA PHE A 271 -23.04 0.88 -2.27
C PHE A 271 -24.38 1.13 -2.99
N TRP A 272 -25.11 2.20 -2.69
CA TRP A 272 -26.40 2.47 -3.35
C TRP A 272 -26.26 3.08 -4.75
N SER A 273 -25.13 3.71 -5.10
CA SER A 273 -24.97 4.33 -6.43
C SER A 273 -24.64 3.36 -7.57
N ARG A 274 -24.61 2.05 -7.32
CA ARG A 274 -24.15 1.05 -8.32
C ARG A 274 -25.28 0.32 -9.07
N GLU A 275 -26.55 0.68 -8.86
CA GLU A 275 -27.69 -0.10 -9.37
C GLU A 275 -28.64 0.61 -10.36
N VAL A 276 -28.27 1.78 -10.90
CA VAL A 276 -29.08 2.45 -11.93
C VAL A 276 -28.21 3.00 -13.05
N ASP A 277 -27.89 2.18 -14.06
CA ASP A 277 -28.02 2.58 -15.48
C ASP A 277 -27.68 1.43 -16.45
N THR A 278 -28.68 0.66 -16.86
CA THR A 278 -28.61 -0.17 -18.07
C THR A 278 -29.96 -0.16 -18.79
N ARG A 279 -30.29 0.94 -19.47
CA ARG A 279 -31.28 0.92 -20.57
C ARG A 279 -30.79 1.76 -21.74
N ILE A 280 -29.97 1.15 -22.58
CA ILE A 280 -29.70 1.62 -23.94
C ILE A 280 -30.91 1.28 -24.81
N LYS A 281 -31.57 2.29 -25.39
CA LYS A 281 -32.51 2.13 -26.51
C LYS A 281 -31.79 2.34 -27.84
N PRO A 282 -32.07 1.57 -28.90
CA PRO A 282 -31.46 1.77 -30.20
C PRO A 282 -32.27 2.72 -31.10
N GLY A 283 -31.54 3.51 -31.89
CA GLY A 283 -31.97 3.99 -33.21
C GLY A 283 -32.69 5.33 -33.27
N ILE A 284 -32.08 6.27 -33.99
CA ILE A 284 -32.68 7.03 -35.11
C ILE A 284 -31.51 7.64 -35.89
N ILE A 285 -31.40 7.27 -37.17
CA ILE A 285 -30.55 7.92 -38.17
C ILE A 285 -31.37 9.08 -38.72
N THR A 286 -30.85 10.31 -38.66
CA THR A 286 -31.36 11.44 -39.44
C THR A 286 -30.26 11.96 -40.34
N GLU A 287 -30.59 11.99 -41.62
CA GLU A 287 -29.82 12.52 -42.73
C GLU A 287 -29.51 14.00 -42.54
N ASN A 288 -28.35 14.41 -43.06
CA ASN A 288 -27.79 15.74 -42.94
C ASN A 288 -27.82 16.41 -44.33
N PRO A 289 -28.71 17.39 -44.60
CA PRO A 289 -28.56 18.26 -45.75
C PRO A 289 -27.85 19.55 -45.33
N PHE A 290 -27.15 20.18 -46.28
CA PHE A 290 -26.31 21.39 -46.18
C PHE A 290 -24.80 21.12 -46.09
N LEU A 291 -24.15 21.13 -47.25
CA LEU A 291 -23.28 22.25 -47.66
C LEU A 291 -22.95 22.07 -49.15
N ALA A 292 -23.61 22.88 -49.98
CA ALA A 292 -23.12 23.26 -51.29
C ALA A 292 -22.24 24.50 -51.10
N GLY A 293 -21.03 24.46 -51.67
CA GLY A 293 -20.01 25.50 -51.66
C GLY A 293 -18.75 24.97 -52.31
#